data_AF-A0A6P0Y2X1-F1
#
_entry.id   AF-A0A6P0Y2X1-F1
#
_cell.length_a   1.000
_cell.length_b   1.000
_cell.length_c   1.000
_cell.angle_alpha   90.00
_cell.angle_beta   90.00
_cell.angle_gamma   90.00
#
_symmetry.space_group_name_H-M   'P 1'
#
loop_
_entity.id
_entity.type
_entity.pdbx_description
1 polymer ?
#
loop_
_entity_poly.entity_id
_entity_poly.type
_entity_poly.pdbx_seq_one_letter_code
_entity_poly.pdbx_strand_id
1 'polypeptide(L)'
;LAGAEAVISHLIVKTFQVPCAHAPALLPLPLDPNLSPRSAAEEIGYTFLPCVLVGLSRAPQLVKTKDSPLPPNTILAKQVDAVVVPATACGGSAVMNFSQTPAQIIAVRENKTQMQASPESLGIKALEVNSYLEALGVLVAHRAGINSEALRPEILPIAKIQ
;
A
#
# COMPACT_ATOMS: atom_id res chain seq x y z
N LEU A 1 11.23 -6.98 15.70
CA LEU A 1 10.09 -6.71 16.60
C LEU A 1 8.75 -6.75 15.85
N ALA A 2 8.58 -6.02 14.74
CA ALA A 2 7.27 -5.80 14.11
C ALA A 2 6.53 -6.99 13.44
N GLY A 3 7.16 -8.15 13.24
CA GLY A 3 6.55 -9.25 12.48
C GLY A 3 5.36 -9.94 13.18
N ALA A 4 5.53 -10.28 14.47
CA ALA A 4 4.50 -11.00 15.22
C ALA A 4 3.26 -10.14 15.48
N GLU A 5 3.46 -8.87 15.83
CA GLU A 5 2.39 -7.88 16.06
C GLU A 5 1.57 -7.66 14.78
N ALA A 6 2.23 -7.56 13.62
CA ALA A 6 1.55 -7.45 12.33
C ALA A 6 0.67 -8.67 12.02
N VAL A 7 1.14 -9.89 12.33
CA VAL A 7 0.35 -11.13 12.17
C VAL A 7 -0.86 -11.12 13.09
N ILE A 8 -0.69 -10.76 14.36
CA ILE A 8 -1.78 -10.71 15.35
C ILE A 8 -2.83 -9.66 14.93
N SER A 9 -2.41 -8.43 14.62
CA SER A 9 -3.32 -7.39 14.16
C SER A 9 -4.05 -7.79 12.89
N HIS A 10 -3.35 -8.43 11.93
CA HIS A 10 -3.98 -8.97 10.73
C HIS A 10 -5.07 -10.00 11.05
N LEU A 11 -4.80 -10.95 11.96
CA LEU A 11 -5.77 -11.96 12.38
C LEU A 11 -6.97 -11.37 13.11
N ILE A 12 -6.78 -10.33 13.94
CA ILE A 12 -7.86 -9.61 14.61
C ILE A 12 -8.77 -8.94 13.58
N VAL A 13 -8.19 -8.15 12.65
CA VAL A 13 -8.96 -7.47 11.60
C VAL A 13 -9.69 -8.49 10.73
N LYS A 14 -9.01 -9.57 10.34
CA LYS A 14 -9.59 -10.63 9.49
C LYS A 14 -10.75 -11.35 10.19
N THR A 15 -10.60 -11.69 11.46
CA THR A 15 -11.59 -12.50 12.21
C THR A 15 -12.78 -11.65 12.64
N PHE A 16 -12.52 -10.49 13.24
CA PHE A 16 -13.55 -9.69 13.90
C PHE A 16 -14.06 -8.54 13.02
N GLN A 17 -13.39 -8.24 11.91
CA GLN A 17 -13.76 -7.15 10.99
C GLN A 17 -13.83 -5.79 11.68
N VAL A 18 -12.93 -5.56 12.64
CA VAL A 18 -12.77 -4.29 13.35
C VAL A 18 -11.39 -3.69 13.05
N PRO A 19 -11.26 -2.35 13.01
CA PRO A 19 -9.95 -1.72 12.95
C PRO A 19 -9.07 -2.17 14.12
N CYS A 20 -7.79 -2.42 13.85
CA CYS A 20 -6.82 -2.83 14.85
C CYS A 20 -5.54 -2.00 14.68
N ALA A 21 -4.93 -1.64 15.80
CA ALA A 21 -3.60 -1.08 15.86
C ALA A 21 -2.83 -1.79 16.98
N HIS A 22 -1.52 -1.76 16.92
CA HIS A 22 -0.65 -2.34 17.95
C HIS A 22 0.26 -1.26 18.53
N ALA A 23 0.55 -1.42 19.81
CA ALA A 23 1.71 -0.83 20.46
C ALA A 23 2.78 -1.94 20.59
N PRO A 24 4.06 -1.59 20.75
CA PRO A 24 5.11 -2.58 20.99
C PRO A 24 4.74 -3.48 22.15
N ALA A 25 4.75 -4.79 21.92
CA ALA A 25 4.38 -5.82 22.87
C ALA A 25 5.56 -6.26 23.77
N LEU A 26 6.74 -5.68 23.55
CA LEU A 26 7.99 -6.08 24.19
C LEU A 26 8.66 -4.87 24.84
N LEU A 27 9.49 -5.15 25.86
CA LEU A 27 10.35 -4.13 26.46
C LEU A 27 11.27 -3.52 25.39
N PRO A 28 11.60 -2.22 25.50
CA PRO A 28 12.45 -1.55 24.53
C PRO A 28 13.80 -2.28 24.43
N LEU A 29 14.20 -2.58 23.20
CA LEU A 29 15.53 -3.11 22.93
C LEU A 29 16.57 -1.99 23.08
N PRO A 30 17.87 -2.33 23.23
CA PRO A 30 18.92 -1.34 23.10
C PRO A 30 18.87 -0.67 21.73
N LEU A 31 19.11 0.65 21.70
CA LEU A 31 19.12 1.42 20.46
C LEU A 31 20.11 0.83 19.45
N ASP A 32 19.65 0.60 18.22
CA ASP A 32 20.50 0.19 17.11
C ASP A 32 21.12 1.45 16.44
N PRO A 33 22.44 1.66 16.53
CA PRO A 33 23.09 2.80 15.89
C PRO A 33 23.04 2.76 14.35
N ASN A 34 22.72 1.59 13.76
CA ASN A 34 22.59 1.42 12.31
C ASN A 34 21.13 1.48 11.83
N LEU A 35 20.20 1.88 12.70
CA LEU A 35 18.79 2.03 12.34
C LEU A 35 18.61 3.02 11.19
N SER A 36 17.71 2.69 10.27
CA SER A 36 17.30 3.62 9.22
C SER A 36 16.78 4.93 9.83
N PRO A 37 17.21 6.11 9.37
CA PRO A 37 16.67 7.38 9.84
C PRO A 37 15.14 7.49 9.72
N ARG A 38 14.54 6.75 8.79
CA ARG A 38 13.07 6.69 8.60
C ARG A 38 12.34 5.99 9.74
N SER A 39 13.03 5.12 10.48
CA SER A 39 12.50 4.34 11.59
C SER A 39 12.94 4.89 12.95
N ALA A 40 13.84 5.88 12.99
CA ALA A 40 14.38 6.43 14.22
C ALA A 40 13.29 6.97 15.17
N ALA A 41 12.27 7.63 14.64
CA ALA A 41 11.16 8.15 15.44
C ALA A 41 10.34 7.05 16.14
N GLU A 42 10.22 5.87 15.53
CA GLU A 42 9.52 4.72 16.10
C GLU A 42 10.32 4.11 17.26
N GLU A 43 11.65 4.05 17.14
CA GLU A 43 12.54 3.47 18.14
C GLU A 43 12.67 4.35 19.40
N ILE A 44 12.62 5.68 19.25
CA ILE A 44 12.75 6.64 20.37
C ILE A 44 11.40 7.08 20.95
N GLY A 45 10.29 6.74 20.30
CA GLY A 45 8.96 7.07 20.79
C GLY A 45 8.63 6.25 22.03
N TYR A 46 8.09 6.85 23.09
CA TYR A 46 7.62 6.13 24.28
C TYR A 46 6.11 6.25 24.49
N THR A 47 5.43 7.04 23.67
CA THR A 47 3.99 7.33 23.79
C THR A 47 3.12 6.41 22.94
N PHE A 48 3.44 5.11 22.91
CA PHE A 48 2.76 4.18 22.01
C PHE A 48 1.25 4.09 22.28
N LEU A 49 0.84 3.93 23.54
CA LEU A 49 -0.58 3.72 23.86
C LEU A 49 -1.46 4.95 23.60
N PRO A 50 -1.13 6.18 24.07
CA PRO A 50 -1.94 7.36 23.76
C PRO A 50 -2.02 7.64 22.26
N CYS A 51 -0.92 7.49 21.52
CA CYS A 51 -0.92 7.66 20.07
C CYS A 51 -1.80 6.62 19.36
N VAL A 52 -1.74 5.36 19.79
CA VAL A 52 -2.60 4.29 19.27
C VAL A 52 -4.07 4.59 19.52
N LEU A 53 -4.45 5.03 20.73
CA LEU A 53 -5.84 5.37 21.06
C LEU A 53 -6.35 6.56 20.23
N VAL A 54 -5.56 7.62 20.11
CA VAL A 54 -5.91 8.78 19.27
C VAL A 54 -6.03 8.38 17.80
N GLY A 55 -5.11 7.55 17.29
CA GLY A 55 -5.17 7.04 15.92
C GLY A 55 -6.41 6.20 15.66
N LEU A 56 -6.71 5.23 16.55
CA LEU A 56 -7.90 4.38 16.45
C LEU A 56 -9.20 5.18 16.55
N SER A 57 -9.25 6.24 17.36
CA SER A 57 -10.44 7.11 17.48
C SER A 57 -10.82 7.79 16.16
N ARG A 58 -9.87 7.91 15.22
CA ARG A 58 -10.03 8.53 13.90
C ARG A 58 -9.85 7.54 12.76
N ALA A 59 -9.66 6.25 13.05
CA ALA A 59 -9.39 5.26 12.02
C ALA A 59 -10.64 5.04 11.14
N PRO A 60 -10.46 4.84 9.82
CA PRO A 60 -11.56 4.43 8.94
C PRO A 60 -12.23 3.15 9.47
N GLN A 61 -13.56 3.13 9.43
CA GLN A 61 -14.34 1.96 9.85
C GLN A 61 -14.58 1.03 8.66
N LEU A 62 -14.47 -0.27 8.92
CA LEU A 62 -14.81 -1.29 7.93
C LEU A 62 -16.34 -1.39 7.82
N VAL A 63 -16.86 -1.32 6.60
CA VAL A 63 -18.28 -1.47 6.31
C VAL A 63 -18.51 -2.71 5.47
N LYS A 64 -19.60 -3.44 5.73
CA LYS A 64 -19.99 -4.55 4.86
C LYS A 64 -20.85 -3.96 3.75
N THR A 65 -20.62 -4.35 2.50
CA THR A 65 -21.41 -3.90 1.34
C THR A 65 -22.90 -4.28 1.43
N LYS A 66 -23.26 -5.20 2.33
CA LYS A 66 -24.65 -5.58 2.62
C LYS A 66 -25.36 -4.57 3.54
N ASP A 67 -24.62 -3.70 4.22
CA ASP A 67 -25.16 -2.69 5.11
C ASP A 67 -25.60 -1.49 4.26
N SER A 68 -26.81 -1.58 3.70
CA SER A 68 -27.45 -0.50 2.94
C SER A 68 -28.46 0.24 3.81
N PRO A 69 -28.48 1.59 3.82
CA PRO A 69 -27.59 2.48 3.06
C PRO A 69 -26.18 2.57 3.66
N LEU A 70 -25.17 2.66 2.79
CA LEU A 70 -23.78 2.84 3.20
C LEU A 70 -23.57 4.23 3.83
N PRO A 71 -22.69 4.36 4.84
CA PRO A 71 -22.33 5.66 5.40
C PRO A 71 -21.80 6.63 4.33
N PRO A 72 -21.99 7.95 4.51
CA PRO A 72 -21.39 8.96 3.63
C PRO A 72 -19.86 8.85 3.65
N ASN A 73 -19.21 9.21 2.54
CA ASN A 73 -17.75 9.12 2.35
C ASN A 73 -17.17 7.69 2.43
N THR A 74 -18.00 6.66 2.29
CA THR A 74 -17.52 5.28 2.13
C THR A 74 -16.68 5.16 0.85
N ILE A 75 -15.49 4.58 0.97
CA ILE A 75 -14.63 4.22 -0.17
C ILE A 75 -14.84 2.75 -0.49
N LEU A 76 -15.33 2.47 -1.70
CA LEU A 76 -15.50 1.12 -2.23
C LEU A 76 -14.30 0.74 -3.08
N ALA A 77 -13.98 -0.55 -3.14
CA ALA A 77 -12.88 -1.06 -3.98
C ALA A 77 -13.01 -0.63 -5.46
N LYS A 78 -14.25 -0.55 -5.99
CA LYS A 78 -14.52 -0.08 -7.35
C LYS A 78 -14.19 1.40 -7.62
N GLN A 79 -13.92 2.18 -6.57
CA GLN A 79 -13.54 3.60 -6.66
C GLN A 79 -12.02 3.79 -6.57
N VAL A 80 -11.24 2.71 -6.50
CA VAL A 80 -9.78 2.74 -6.49
C VAL A 80 -9.29 2.51 -7.91
N ASP A 81 -8.72 3.55 -8.51
CA ASP A 81 -8.20 3.51 -9.89
C ASP A 81 -6.75 3.01 -9.97
N ALA A 82 -5.96 3.20 -8.91
CA ALA A 82 -4.55 2.79 -8.90
C ALA A 82 -4.03 2.48 -7.49
N VAL A 83 -3.00 1.62 -7.43
CA VAL A 83 -2.29 1.25 -6.19
C VAL A 83 -0.79 1.41 -6.42
N VAL A 84 -0.13 2.22 -5.59
CA VAL A 84 1.33 2.38 -5.62
C VAL A 84 1.96 1.54 -4.51
N VAL A 85 2.92 0.69 -4.87
CA VAL A 85 3.57 -0.25 -3.95
C VAL A 85 5.06 -0.36 -4.25
N PRO A 86 5.94 -0.61 -3.26
CA PRO A 86 7.32 -1.00 -3.52
C PRO A 86 7.36 -2.26 -4.40
N ALA A 87 8.25 -2.30 -5.40
CA ALA A 87 8.35 -3.42 -6.34
C ALA A 87 8.67 -4.76 -5.66
N THR A 88 9.22 -4.75 -4.45
CA THR A 88 9.51 -5.98 -3.68
C THR A 88 8.47 -6.30 -2.61
N ALA A 89 7.29 -5.64 -2.63
CA ALA A 89 6.26 -5.77 -1.58
C ALA A 89 4.85 -6.00 -2.13
N CYS A 90 4.72 -6.65 -3.30
CA CYS A 90 3.43 -6.86 -3.96
C CYS A 90 2.57 -7.99 -3.35
N GLY A 91 3.07 -8.70 -2.34
CA GLY A 91 2.38 -9.85 -1.70
C GLY A 91 1.25 -9.48 -0.74
N GLY A 92 1.00 -8.18 -0.51
CA GLY A 92 -0.09 -7.74 0.36
C GLY A 92 -1.47 -8.06 -0.21
N SER A 93 -2.43 -8.42 0.65
CA SER A 93 -3.79 -8.79 0.22
C SER A 93 -4.47 -7.70 -0.61
N ALA A 94 -4.25 -6.42 -0.29
CA ALA A 94 -4.79 -5.32 -1.07
C ALA A 94 -4.29 -5.36 -2.52
N VAL A 95 -2.97 -5.46 -2.73
CA VAL A 95 -2.35 -5.50 -4.07
C VAL A 95 -2.84 -6.73 -4.84
N MET A 96 -2.86 -7.90 -4.20
CA MET A 96 -3.34 -9.15 -4.81
C MET A 96 -4.81 -9.09 -5.24
N ASN A 97 -5.67 -8.41 -4.47
CA ASN A 97 -7.08 -8.25 -4.86
C ASN A 97 -7.24 -7.21 -5.97
N PHE A 98 -6.55 -6.08 -5.88
CA PHE A 98 -6.62 -5.02 -6.90
C PHE A 98 -5.96 -5.41 -8.22
N SER A 99 -4.99 -6.33 -8.23
CA SER A 99 -4.42 -6.85 -9.48
C SER A 99 -5.43 -7.64 -10.32
N GLN A 100 -6.57 -8.02 -9.73
CA GLN A 100 -7.68 -8.70 -10.40
C GLN A 100 -8.80 -7.74 -10.80
N THR A 101 -8.65 -6.43 -10.58
CA THR A 101 -9.59 -5.39 -11.00
C THR A 101 -8.97 -4.52 -12.10
N PRO A 102 -9.72 -3.58 -12.69
CA PRO A 102 -9.15 -2.60 -13.62
C PRO A 102 -8.14 -1.62 -12.99
N ALA A 103 -7.91 -1.68 -11.67
CA ALA A 103 -7.01 -0.78 -10.97
C ALA A 103 -5.57 -0.97 -11.46
N GLN A 104 -4.87 0.14 -11.70
CA GLN A 104 -3.48 0.09 -12.15
C GLN A 104 -2.53 -0.14 -10.96
N ILE A 105 -1.82 -1.26 -10.97
CA ILE A 105 -0.74 -1.51 -10.01
C ILE A 105 0.53 -0.81 -10.51
N ILE A 106 1.10 0.07 -9.69
CA ILE A 106 2.34 0.80 -9.98
C ILE A 106 3.42 0.35 -8.99
N ALA A 107 4.45 -0.32 -9.48
CA ALA A 107 5.53 -0.90 -8.68
C ALA A 107 6.77 0.00 -8.71
N VAL A 108 7.24 0.45 -7.55
CA VAL A 108 8.37 1.39 -7.43
C VAL A 108 9.67 0.65 -7.11
N ARG A 109 10.64 0.70 -8.01
CA ARG A 109 11.89 -0.09 -7.95
C ARG A 109 12.91 0.42 -6.93
N GLU A 110 12.99 1.73 -6.69
CA GLU A 110 13.98 2.31 -5.76
C GLU A 110 13.71 1.94 -4.29
N ASN A 111 12.45 1.65 -3.93
CA ASN A 111 12.10 1.26 -2.57
C ASN A 111 12.18 -0.26 -2.40
N LYS A 112 13.32 -0.73 -1.91
CA LYS A 112 13.56 -2.15 -1.64
C LYS A 112 13.13 -2.51 -0.23
N THR A 113 12.46 -3.65 -0.10
CA THR A 113 11.94 -4.20 1.16
C THR A 113 12.50 -5.60 1.39
N GLN A 114 12.42 -6.08 2.63
CA GLN A 114 12.83 -7.44 2.99
C GLN A 114 11.86 -8.54 2.50
N MET A 115 10.66 -8.17 2.04
CA MET A 115 9.62 -9.13 1.63
C MET A 115 9.98 -9.89 0.35
N GLN A 116 10.71 -9.27 -0.57
CA GLN A 116 11.15 -9.85 -1.85
C GLN A 116 10.01 -10.47 -2.69
N ALA A 117 8.79 -9.91 -2.58
CA ALA A 117 7.63 -10.35 -3.32
C ALA A 117 7.40 -9.43 -4.53
N SER A 118 7.94 -9.81 -5.69
CA SER A 118 7.86 -9.02 -6.92
C SER A 118 6.57 -9.26 -7.71
N PRO A 119 6.13 -8.32 -8.58
CA PRO A 119 4.99 -8.54 -9.47
C PRO A 119 5.12 -9.82 -10.30
N GLU A 120 6.31 -10.07 -10.87
CA GLU A 120 6.58 -11.22 -11.75
C GLU A 120 6.45 -12.53 -10.98
N SER A 121 6.99 -12.59 -9.76
CA SER A 121 6.92 -13.78 -8.90
C SER A 121 5.48 -14.15 -8.50
N LEU A 122 4.58 -13.17 -8.53
CA LEU A 122 3.17 -13.30 -8.13
C LEU A 122 2.21 -13.32 -9.34
N GLY A 123 2.71 -13.19 -10.57
CA GLY A 123 1.88 -13.09 -11.77
C GLY A 123 1.01 -11.82 -11.84
N ILE A 124 1.44 -10.74 -11.18
CA ILE A 124 0.72 -9.46 -11.16
C ILE A 124 1.17 -8.61 -12.35
N LYS A 125 0.22 -8.14 -13.15
CA LYS A 125 0.49 -7.10 -14.15
C LYS A 125 0.65 -5.75 -13.45
N ALA A 126 1.88 -5.28 -13.33
CA ALA A 126 2.20 -3.97 -12.77
C ALA A 126 2.95 -3.10 -13.78
N LEU A 127 2.73 -1.79 -13.69
CA LEU A 127 3.60 -0.80 -14.35
C LEU A 127 4.75 -0.48 -13.41
N GLU A 128 5.97 -0.85 -13.80
CA GLU A 128 7.15 -0.55 -13.00
C GLU A 128 7.73 0.84 -13.30
N VAL A 129 8.05 1.58 -12.24
CA VAL A 129 8.71 2.88 -12.28
C VAL A 129 9.96 2.86 -11.40
N ASN A 130 10.93 3.73 -11.67
CA ASN A 130 12.13 3.82 -10.83
C ASN A 130 11.78 4.42 -9.46
N SER A 131 11.03 5.53 -9.45
CA SER A 131 10.86 6.37 -8.27
C SER A 131 9.42 6.71 -7.94
N TYR A 132 9.18 7.16 -6.70
CA TYR A 132 7.87 7.70 -6.31
C TYR A 132 7.50 8.98 -7.08
N LEU A 133 8.50 9.76 -7.51
CA LEU A 133 8.26 10.93 -8.34
C LEU A 133 7.76 10.52 -9.73
N GLU A 134 8.33 9.46 -10.31
CA GLU A 134 7.81 8.88 -11.55
C GLU A 134 6.40 8.28 -11.35
N ALA A 135 6.15 7.61 -10.23
CA ALA A 135 4.80 7.11 -9.89
C ALA A 135 3.76 8.23 -9.88
N LEU A 136 4.10 9.41 -9.33
CA LEU A 136 3.23 10.59 -9.39
C LEU A 136 2.97 11.04 -10.83
N GLY A 137 3.99 11.05 -11.69
CA GLY A 137 3.83 11.37 -13.11
C GLY A 137 2.87 10.41 -13.83
N VAL A 138 2.99 9.11 -13.54
CA VAL A 138 2.04 8.10 -14.05
C VAL A 138 0.63 8.36 -13.55
N LEU A 139 0.44 8.64 -12.25
CA LEU A 139 -0.88 8.91 -11.68
C LEU A 139 -1.54 10.14 -12.32
N VAL A 140 -0.76 11.20 -12.57
CA VAL A 140 -1.25 12.41 -13.26
C VAL A 140 -1.65 12.10 -14.70
N ALA A 141 -0.83 11.36 -15.44
CA ALA A 141 -1.14 10.95 -16.81
C ALA A 141 -2.40 10.08 -16.85
N HIS A 142 -2.49 9.08 -15.97
CA HIS A 142 -3.64 8.19 -15.84
C HIS A 142 -4.93 8.98 -15.56
N ARG A 143 -4.90 9.90 -14.58
CA ARG A 143 -6.04 10.77 -14.26
C ARG A 143 -6.46 11.66 -15.43
N ALA A 144 -5.50 12.08 -16.27
CA ALA A 144 -5.76 12.90 -17.46
C ALA A 144 -6.19 12.08 -18.69
N GLY A 145 -6.24 10.75 -18.62
CA GLY A 145 -6.50 9.88 -19.76
C GLY A 145 -5.35 9.82 -20.77
N ILE A 146 -4.14 10.19 -20.34
CA ILE A 146 -2.93 10.19 -21.18
C ILE A 146 -2.21 8.87 -20.99
N ASN A 147 -1.90 8.18 -22.10
CA ASN A 147 -1.04 7.01 -22.06
C ASN A 147 0.40 7.44 -21.72
N SER A 148 0.93 6.97 -20.58
CA SER A 148 2.28 7.31 -20.11
C SER A 148 3.37 6.94 -21.12
N GLU A 149 3.16 5.89 -21.93
CA GLU A 149 4.12 5.49 -22.96
C GLU A 149 4.23 6.51 -24.10
N ALA A 150 3.22 7.36 -24.31
CA ALA A 150 3.29 8.45 -25.30
C ALA A 150 4.17 9.62 -24.84
N LEU A 151 4.58 9.66 -23.56
CA LEU A 151 5.49 10.66 -23.01
C LEU A 151 6.95 10.23 -23.09
N ARG A 152 7.22 9.02 -23.61
CA ARG A 152 8.57 8.56 -23.86
C ARG A 152 9.14 9.19 -25.13
N PRO A 153 10.46 9.40 -25.19
CA PRO A 153 11.11 9.91 -26.40
C PRO A 153 10.95 8.95 -27.60
N GLU A 154 10.82 7.65 -27.34
CA GLU A 154 10.54 6.63 -28.34
C GLU A 154 9.06 6.23 -28.25
N ILE A 155 8.29 6.55 -29.29
CA ILE A 155 6.86 6.23 -29.37
C ILE A 155 6.66 5.19 -30.48
N LEU A 156 5.97 4.09 -30.15
CA LEU A 156 5.64 3.06 -31.13
C LEU A 156 4.65 3.64 -32.18
N PRO A 157 4.80 3.28 -33.47
CA PRO A 157 3.84 3.65 -34.49
C PRO A 157 2.46 3.07 -34.16
N ILE A 158 1.39 3.80 -34.49
CA ILE A 158 0.01 3.35 -34.29
C ILE A 158 -0.17 2.01 -35.02
N ALA A 159 -0.50 0.96 -34.28
CA ALA A 159 -0.87 -0.32 -34.87
C ALA A 159 -2.08 -0.11 -35.78
N LYS A 160 -2.01 -0.57 -37.04
CA LYS A 160 -3.16 -0.51 -37.94
C LYS A 160 -4.34 -1.21 -37.27
N ILE A 161 -5.43 -0.47 -37.09
CA ILE A 161 -6.70 -1.03 -36.67
C ILE A 161 -7.12 -2.01 -37.78
N GLN A 162 -7.19 -3.30 -37.45
CA GLN A 162 -7.77 -4.33 -38.30
C GLN A 162 -9.29 -4.33 -38.17
#